data_AF-A0A915YZA3-F1
#
_entry.id   AF-A0A915YZA3-F1
#
_cell.length_a   1.000
_cell.length_b   1.000
_cell.length_c   1.000
_cell.angle_alpha   90.00
_cell.angle_beta   90.00
_cell.angle_gamma   90.00
#
_symmetry.space_group_name_H-M   'P 1'
#
loop_
_entity.id
_entity.type
_entity.pdbx_description
1 polymer ?
#
loop_
_entity_poly.entity_id
_entity_poly.type
_entity_poly.pdbx_seq_one_letter_code
_entity_poly.pdbx_strand_id
1 'polypeptide(L)'
;MSVYPGQDTLISYLKKQSNKSYHGFLKLHHDIIMNSLTSDLKWYNLDNAWASNYIREAEKIFVDQQVIETLKKRINIERLEYKKELQAYWQRVIKEYEKENLVPKKKSHSKDTIKVLTKDLSETSQVNCNKRNNNDTEYLLELKKKQNQNENYMTKQDEYPETFKKQKQNDDHIKIAEDILHIALAYEDLISGNITRFTELLKETLLTRSRMSLTSANESVLQVTVELLLPSKYRVPELCLIMNAAMSKGNGRFGSLDVFVLGESYISIELKYIPLTGLVSNINGKQTKDFNANELKELDEILEKEEEEFLLKRQYKYYNKKANKYKQTTINEILYKGIRRYIEVIAKGQANKDSMGVCDKRIKIINSNPNKLIGFFIVVVGFRQIIWRSVGEKLTNYKYIKIK
;
A
#
# COMPACT_ATOMS: atom_id res chain seq x y z
N MET A 1 4.84 -26.02 8.16
CA MET A 1 4.83 -24.86 9.08
C MET A 1 6.28 -24.51 9.37
N SER A 2 6.74 -23.30 9.03
CA SER A 2 8.09 -22.87 9.37
C SER A 2 8.13 -22.48 10.85
N VAL A 3 8.81 -23.27 11.66
CA VAL A 3 9.07 -22.96 13.06
C VAL A 3 10.27 -22.02 13.10
N TYR A 4 10.12 -20.84 13.68
CA TYR A 4 11.22 -19.88 13.88
C TYR A 4 11.58 -19.76 15.37
N PRO A 5 12.84 -19.48 15.72
CA PRO A 5 13.25 -19.31 17.11
C PRO A 5 12.40 -18.25 17.83
N GLY A 6 11.86 -18.61 19.00
CA GLY A 6 11.01 -17.75 19.82
C GLY A 6 9.50 -17.78 19.50
N GLN A 7 9.05 -18.59 18.54
CA GLN A 7 7.62 -18.73 18.19
C GLN A 7 6.75 -19.17 19.37
N ASP A 8 7.15 -20.21 20.11
CA ASP A 8 6.35 -20.74 21.23
C ASP A 8 6.20 -19.72 22.36
N THR A 9 7.24 -18.93 22.61
CA THR A 9 7.22 -17.83 23.58
C THR A 9 6.24 -16.75 23.17
N LEU A 10 6.23 -16.37 21.89
CA LEU A 10 5.29 -15.40 21.34
C LEU A 10 3.84 -15.89 21.44
N ILE A 11 3.58 -17.15 21.08
CA ILE A 11 2.25 -17.77 21.22
C ILE A 11 1.81 -17.80 22.69
N SER A 12 2.71 -18.18 23.60
CA SER A 12 2.46 -18.22 25.05
C SER A 12 2.13 -16.82 25.58
N TYR A 13 2.88 -15.79 25.17
CA TYR A 13 2.64 -14.40 25.53
C TYR A 13 1.26 -13.93 25.08
N LEU A 14 0.90 -14.20 23.82
CA LEU A 14 -0.40 -13.86 23.23
C LEU A 14 -1.57 -14.56 23.92
N LYS A 15 -1.38 -15.78 24.46
CA LYS A 15 -2.44 -16.50 25.18
C LYS A 15 -2.60 -16.07 26.63
N LYS A 16 -1.49 -15.75 27.31
CA LYS A 16 -1.48 -15.55 28.78
C LYS A 16 -1.64 -14.10 29.22
N GLN A 17 -1.20 -13.13 28.42
CA GLN A 17 -1.19 -11.74 28.86
C GLN A 17 -2.53 -11.03 28.64
N SER A 18 -3.00 -10.37 29.70
CA SER A 18 -4.17 -9.48 29.63
C SER A 18 -3.86 -8.26 28.75
N ASN A 19 -2.65 -7.71 28.88
CA ASN A 19 -2.17 -6.58 28.11
C ASN A 19 -1.17 -7.01 27.01
N LYS A 20 -1.67 -7.24 25.79
CA LYS A 20 -0.91 -7.76 24.65
C LYS A 20 -0.19 -6.62 23.92
N SER A 21 0.89 -6.12 24.53
CA SER A 21 1.74 -5.08 23.96
C SER A 21 2.92 -5.72 23.21
N TYR A 22 3.23 -5.20 22.02
CA TYR A 22 4.40 -5.62 21.27
C TYR A 22 5.69 -5.09 21.90
N HIS A 23 5.70 -3.81 22.30
CA HIS A 23 6.84 -3.24 23.04
C HIS A 23 7.07 -3.99 24.38
N GLY A 24 5.98 -4.32 25.07
CA GLY A 24 6.00 -5.12 26.29
C GLY A 24 6.57 -6.52 26.07
N PHE A 25 6.15 -7.20 24.99
CA PHE A 25 6.71 -8.49 24.59
C PHE A 25 8.24 -8.42 24.39
N LEU A 26 8.71 -7.41 23.62
CA LEU A 26 10.13 -7.24 23.33
C LEU A 26 10.97 -7.04 24.60
N LYS A 27 10.45 -6.24 25.54
CA LYS A 27 11.13 -5.99 26.83
C LYS A 27 11.15 -7.24 27.73
N LEU A 28 10.05 -7.98 27.80
CA LEU A 28 9.92 -9.14 28.69
C LEU A 28 10.67 -10.38 28.20
N HIS A 29 10.87 -10.51 26.89
CA HIS A 29 11.48 -11.71 26.28
C HIS A 29 12.77 -11.39 25.52
N HIS A 30 13.52 -10.41 26.02
CA HIS A 30 14.75 -9.91 25.43
C HIS A 30 15.78 -11.02 25.15
N ASP A 31 16.02 -11.93 26.09
CA ASP A 31 16.99 -13.03 25.94
C ASP A 31 16.62 -14.00 24.80
N ILE A 32 15.31 -14.22 24.62
CA ILE A 32 14.80 -15.12 23.58
C ILE A 32 14.95 -14.46 22.21
N ILE A 33 14.68 -13.16 22.14
CA ILE A 33 14.88 -12.36 20.92
C ILE A 33 16.36 -12.36 20.55
N MET A 34 17.24 -12.08 21.52
CA MET A 34 18.69 -12.08 21.36
C MET A 34 19.21 -13.40 20.76
N ASN A 35 18.80 -14.54 21.34
CA ASN A 35 19.18 -15.88 20.85
C ASN A 35 18.58 -16.25 19.48
N SER A 36 17.59 -15.49 19.02
CA SER A 36 16.90 -15.72 17.74
C SER A 36 17.47 -14.88 16.59
N LEU A 37 18.46 -14.02 16.85
CA LEU A 37 19.08 -13.20 15.81
C LEU A 37 19.84 -14.07 14.79
N THR A 38 19.76 -13.67 13.54
CA THR A 38 20.52 -14.24 12.42
C THR A 38 21.39 -13.15 11.78
N SER A 39 22.13 -13.48 10.73
CA SER A 39 23.14 -12.57 10.13
C SER A 39 22.59 -11.27 9.52
N ASP A 40 21.27 -11.07 9.39
CA ASP A 40 20.69 -9.78 8.96
C ASP A 40 20.42 -8.87 10.16
N LEU A 41 21.42 -8.08 10.54
CA LEU A 41 21.45 -7.27 11.76
C LEU A 41 20.94 -5.83 11.57
N LYS A 42 20.03 -5.57 10.62
CA LYS A 42 19.43 -4.24 10.50
C LYS A 42 18.23 -4.09 11.44
N TRP A 43 18.29 -3.10 12.34
CA TRP A 43 17.26 -2.88 13.37
C TRP A 43 15.83 -2.85 12.81
N TYR A 44 15.63 -2.21 11.65
CA TYR A 44 14.30 -2.10 11.03
C TYR A 44 13.83 -3.40 10.37
N ASN A 45 14.75 -4.24 9.89
CA ASN A 45 14.42 -5.58 9.39
C ASN A 45 13.98 -6.48 10.54
N LEU A 46 14.71 -6.45 11.66
CA LEU A 46 14.38 -7.19 12.88
C LEU A 46 13.01 -6.76 13.44
N ASP A 47 12.76 -5.46 13.55
CA ASP A 47 11.48 -4.94 14.03
C ASP A 47 10.32 -5.33 13.11
N ASN A 48 10.49 -5.21 11.79
CA ASN A 48 9.49 -5.63 10.82
C ASN A 48 9.21 -7.13 10.88
N ALA A 49 10.25 -7.97 11.02
CA ALA A 49 10.11 -9.41 11.11
C ALA A 49 9.34 -9.82 12.38
N TRP A 50 9.72 -9.26 13.54
CA TRP A 50 9.07 -9.58 14.81
C TRP A 50 7.64 -9.04 14.91
N ALA A 51 7.36 -7.84 14.39
CA ALA A 51 6.01 -7.32 14.30
C ALA A 51 5.12 -8.15 13.37
N SER A 52 5.65 -8.57 12.21
CA SER A 52 4.92 -9.44 11.26
C SER A 52 4.63 -10.81 11.87
N ASN A 53 5.60 -11.38 12.59
CA ASN A 53 5.44 -12.63 13.31
C ASN A 53 4.38 -12.52 14.42
N TYR A 54 4.37 -11.41 15.16
CA TYR A 54 3.35 -11.14 16.19
C TYR A 54 1.93 -11.14 15.60
N ILE A 55 1.73 -10.41 14.50
CA ILE A 55 0.42 -10.35 13.83
C ILE A 55 0.02 -11.73 13.30
N ARG A 56 0.94 -12.43 12.62
CA ARG A 56 0.67 -13.76 12.06
C ARG A 56 0.30 -14.79 13.13
N GLU A 57 0.98 -14.79 14.27
CA GLU A 57 0.62 -15.72 15.35
C GLU A 57 -0.69 -15.29 16.04
N ALA A 58 -0.99 -13.98 16.12
CA ALA A 58 -2.29 -13.50 16.60
C ALA A 58 -3.44 -13.96 15.69
N GLU A 59 -3.28 -13.87 14.37
CA GLU A 59 -4.27 -14.35 13.37
C GLU A 59 -4.53 -15.85 13.44
N LYS A 60 -3.56 -16.64 13.92
CA LYS A 60 -3.75 -18.08 14.16
C LYS A 60 -4.42 -18.40 15.49
N ILE A 61 -4.26 -17.54 16.50
CA ILE A 61 -4.74 -17.76 17.87
C ILE A 61 -6.18 -17.25 18.04
N PHE A 62 -6.49 -16.09 17.48
CA PHE A 62 -7.79 -15.44 17.64
C PHE A 62 -8.65 -15.72 16.40
N VAL A 63 -9.91 -16.10 16.63
CA VAL A 63 -10.91 -16.30 15.55
C VAL A 63 -11.69 -15.01 15.29
N ASP A 64 -11.76 -14.12 16.30
CA ASP A 64 -12.48 -12.85 16.21
C ASP A 64 -11.66 -11.80 15.44
N GLN A 65 -12.16 -11.42 14.26
CA GLN A 65 -11.54 -10.43 13.40
C GLN A 65 -11.40 -9.06 14.08
N GLN A 66 -12.35 -8.66 14.95
CA GLN A 66 -12.30 -7.37 15.64
C GLN A 66 -11.17 -7.33 16.68
N VAL A 67 -10.87 -8.46 17.32
CA VAL A 67 -9.72 -8.60 18.23
C VAL A 67 -8.40 -8.52 17.46
N ILE A 68 -8.32 -9.18 16.29
CA ILE A 68 -7.14 -9.13 15.41
C ILE A 68 -6.89 -7.69 14.95
N GLU A 69 -7.92 -7.00 14.45
CA GLU A 69 -7.79 -5.61 13.97
C GLU A 69 -7.42 -4.66 15.11
N THR A 70 -7.96 -4.86 16.31
CA THR A 70 -7.55 -4.10 17.50
C THR A 70 -6.07 -4.30 17.83
N LEU A 71 -5.57 -5.54 17.75
CA LEU A 71 -4.15 -5.84 18.00
C LEU A 71 -3.24 -5.25 16.92
N LYS A 72 -3.63 -5.32 15.64
CA LYS A 72 -2.88 -4.71 14.53
C LYS A 72 -2.76 -3.19 14.70
N LYS A 73 -3.88 -2.52 14.99
CA LYS A 73 -3.91 -1.08 15.26
C LYS A 73 -3.00 -0.72 16.44
N ARG A 74 -3.10 -1.49 17.52
CA ARG A 74 -2.28 -1.29 18.71
C ARG A 74 -0.78 -1.46 18.45
N ILE A 75 -0.38 -2.50 17.71
CA ILE A 75 1.02 -2.68 17.29
C ILE A 75 1.53 -1.47 16.52
N ASN A 76 0.72 -0.96 15.60
CA ASN A 76 1.12 0.18 14.77
C ASN A 76 1.28 1.45 15.60
N ILE A 77 0.37 1.69 16.56
CA ILE A 77 0.47 2.80 17.52
C ILE A 77 1.73 2.64 18.37
N GLU A 78 1.96 1.48 18.97
CA GLU A 78 3.15 1.25 19.82
C GLU A 78 4.46 1.43 19.02
N ARG A 79 4.50 0.97 17.77
CA ARG A 79 5.68 1.14 16.90
C ARG A 79 5.91 2.58 16.45
N LEU A 80 4.85 3.39 16.42
CA LEU A 80 4.92 4.81 16.10
C LEU A 80 5.32 5.65 17.32
N GLU A 81 4.60 5.48 18.44
CA GLU A 81 4.83 6.22 19.69
C GLU A 81 6.21 5.93 20.27
N TYR A 82 6.60 4.65 20.30
CA TYR A 82 7.88 4.21 20.87
C TYR A 82 8.97 4.04 19.82
N LYS A 83 8.85 4.66 18.62
CA LYS A 83 9.80 4.47 17.51
C LYS A 83 11.27 4.66 17.91
N LYS A 84 11.58 5.73 18.65
CA LYS A 84 12.95 6.01 19.12
C LYS A 84 13.43 4.98 20.16
N GLU A 85 12.53 4.55 21.04
CA GLU A 85 12.82 3.52 22.05
C GLU A 85 13.05 2.14 21.43
N LEU A 86 12.22 1.76 20.45
CA LEU A 86 12.35 0.50 19.72
C LEU A 86 13.63 0.48 18.88
N GLN A 87 13.95 1.60 18.22
CA GLN A 87 15.23 1.73 17.52
C GLN A 87 16.41 1.54 18.50
N ALA A 88 16.39 2.23 19.65
CA ALA A 88 17.42 2.09 20.67
C ALA A 88 17.48 0.67 21.24
N TYR A 89 16.33 0.02 21.46
CA TYR A 89 16.22 -1.37 21.90
C TYR A 89 16.90 -2.31 20.92
N TRP A 90 16.55 -2.25 19.63
CA TRP A 90 17.10 -3.14 18.62
C TRP A 90 18.60 -2.90 18.40
N GLN A 91 19.03 -1.64 18.42
CA GLN A 91 20.46 -1.31 18.37
C GLN A 91 21.24 -1.88 19.56
N ARG A 92 20.64 -1.90 20.76
CA ARG A 92 21.23 -2.54 21.94
C ARG A 92 21.30 -4.06 21.79
N VAL A 93 20.21 -4.70 21.36
CA VAL A 93 20.17 -6.16 21.09
C VAL A 93 21.26 -6.57 20.09
N ILE A 94 21.39 -5.82 18.99
CA ILE A 94 22.43 -6.08 17.97
C ILE A 94 23.83 -5.98 18.58
N LYS A 95 24.08 -4.91 19.35
CA LYS A 95 25.38 -4.69 20.00
C LYS A 95 25.73 -5.80 21.01
N GLU A 96 24.74 -6.30 21.74
CA GLU A 96 24.90 -7.43 22.66
C GLU A 96 25.18 -8.74 21.90
N TYR A 97 24.43 -9.02 20.83
CA TYR A 97 24.66 -10.16 19.95
C TYR A 97 26.06 -10.16 19.32
N GLU A 98 26.51 -9.00 18.82
CA GLU A 98 27.86 -8.83 18.27
C GLU A 98 28.94 -9.03 19.34
N LYS A 99 28.72 -8.56 20.58
CA LYS A 99 29.67 -8.73 21.68
C LYS A 99 29.78 -10.20 22.13
N GLU A 100 28.70 -10.96 22.08
CA GLU A 100 28.70 -12.37 22.50
C GLU A 100 29.19 -13.31 21.38
N ASN A 101 29.01 -12.94 20.11
CA ASN A 101 29.29 -13.82 18.97
C ASN A 101 30.47 -13.39 18.06
N LEU A 102 30.98 -12.16 18.16
CA LEU A 102 32.08 -11.64 17.30
C LEU A 102 33.42 -11.39 18.03
N VAL A 103 33.61 -11.85 19.27
CA VAL A 103 34.95 -11.83 19.89
C VAL A 103 35.87 -12.80 19.13
N PRO A 104 37.05 -12.36 18.64
CA PRO A 104 38.01 -13.25 18.02
C PRO A 104 38.54 -14.26 19.05
N LYS A 105 38.54 -15.55 18.68
CA LYS A 105 39.50 -16.54 19.22
C LYS A 105 40.92 -16.05 18.95
N LYS A 106 41.49 -15.25 19.85
CA LYS A 106 42.95 -15.13 19.97
C LYS A 106 43.44 -16.26 20.90
N LYS A 107 44.18 -17.21 20.31
CA LYS A 107 45.13 -18.04 21.06
C LYS A 107 46.21 -17.13 21.64
N SER A 108 46.43 -17.21 22.94
CA SER A 108 47.80 -17.20 23.49
C SER A 108 47.82 -17.99 24.79
N HIS A 109 48.67 -19.00 24.82
CA HIS A 109 49.03 -19.79 25.99
C HIS A 109 49.74 -18.95 27.06
N SER A 110 49.36 -19.13 28.32
CA SER A 110 50.22 -19.50 29.47
C SER A 110 49.29 -19.70 30.69
N LYS A 111 49.16 -20.93 31.24
CA LYS A 111 49.80 -21.40 32.50
C LYS A 111 49.66 -20.37 33.63
N ASP A 112 49.09 -20.60 34.81
CA ASP A 112 48.65 -21.77 35.60
C ASP A 112 47.51 -21.23 36.51
N THR A 113 46.51 -21.96 37.00
CA THR A 113 46.61 -22.89 38.14
C THR A 113 45.21 -23.46 38.42
N ILE A 114 45.21 -24.74 38.75
CA ILE A 114 44.12 -25.61 39.22
C ILE A 114 43.26 -24.99 40.35
N LYS A 115 41.93 -25.16 40.28
CA LYS A 115 41.13 -25.76 41.37
C LYS A 115 39.72 -26.17 40.92
N VAL A 116 39.52 -27.49 40.97
CA VAL A 116 38.29 -28.25 40.88
C VAL A 116 37.32 -27.88 42.01
N LEU A 117 36.01 -27.77 41.73
CA LEU A 117 34.98 -28.39 42.56
C LEU A 117 33.67 -28.62 41.78
N THR A 118 33.38 -29.89 41.57
CA THR A 118 32.11 -30.51 41.15
C THR A 118 31.07 -30.48 42.27
N LYS A 119 29.79 -30.26 41.92
CA LYS A 119 28.55 -30.77 42.55
C LYS A 119 27.37 -29.94 42.06
N ASP A 120 26.16 -30.42 41.81
CA ASP A 120 25.54 -31.71 41.57
C ASP A 120 24.13 -31.33 41.05
N LEU A 121 23.54 -32.12 40.16
CA LEU A 121 22.10 -32.08 39.94
C LEU A 121 21.39 -32.65 41.18
N SER A 122 20.36 -31.99 41.70
CA SER A 122 19.18 -32.70 42.23
C SER A 122 17.94 -31.80 42.40
N GLU A 123 16.87 -32.44 41.95
CA GLU A 123 15.43 -32.20 41.94
C GLU A 123 14.71 -31.63 43.19
N THR A 124 13.58 -30.99 42.86
CA THR A 124 12.27 -30.96 43.56
C THR A 124 12.07 -30.08 44.80
N SER A 125 11.09 -29.17 44.71
CA SER A 125 9.88 -29.21 45.57
C SER A 125 8.81 -28.22 45.07
N GLN A 126 7.58 -28.73 45.06
CA GLN A 126 6.32 -28.05 44.75
C GLN A 126 5.88 -27.11 45.91
N VAL A 127 4.75 -26.43 45.67
CA VAL A 127 3.80 -25.82 46.65
C VAL A 127 4.10 -24.32 46.90
N ASN A 128 3.21 -23.34 46.70
CA ASN A 128 1.78 -23.31 46.97
C ASN A 128 1.05 -22.19 46.16
N CYS A 129 -0.20 -22.45 45.81
CA CYS A 129 -1.14 -21.44 45.30
C CYS A 129 -1.96 -20.83 46.46
N ASN A 130 -2.45 -19.61 46.21
CA ASN A 130 -3.52 -18.85 46.90
C ASN A 130 -3.10 -17.81 47.95
N LYS A 131 -3.28 -16.53 47.58
CA LYS A 131 -4.34 -15.67 48.14
C LYS A 131 -4.56 -14.43 47.25
N ARG A 132 -5.79 -14.27 46.75
CA ARG A 132 -6.34 -12.99 46.27
C ARG A 132 -6.61 -12.09 47.47
N ASN A 133 -6.38 -10.78 47.34
CA ASN A 133 -7.47 -9.80 47.30
C ASN A 133 -6.96 -8.36 47.06
N ASN A 134 -7.74 -7.69 46.20
CA ASN A 134 -8.14 -6.29 46.13
C ASN A 134 -7.08 -5.19 46.09
N ASN A 135 -7.02 -4.47 44.95
CA ASN A 135 -6.80 -3.01 44.89
C ASN A 135 -7.30 -2.35 43.57
N ASP A 136 -8.33 -2.90 42.89
CA ASP A 136 -8.83 -2.32 41.62
C ASP A 136 -9.99 -1.31 41.80
N THR A 137 -10.41 -1.02 43.03
CA THR A 137 -11.56 -0.12 43.27
C THR A 137 -11.18 1.35 43.43
N GLU A 138 -9.90 1.68 43.57
CA GLU A 138 -9.46 3.07 43.79
C GLU A 138 -9.15 3.81 42.48
N TYR A 139 -8.70 3.08 41.44
CA TYR A 139 -8.36 3.67 40.14
C TYR A 139 -9.58 4.05 39.29
N LEU A 140 -10.69 3.31 39.40
CA LEU A 140 -11.93 3.57 38.64
C LEU A 140 -12.76 4.74 39.21
N LEU A 141 -12.58 5.10 40.48
CA LEU A 141 -13.22 6.27 41.11
C LEU A 141 -12.52 7.58 40.69
N GLU A 142 -11.23 7.53 40.40
CA GLU A 142 -10.44 8.68 39.96
C GLU A 142 -10.70 9.05 38.48
N LEU A 143 -11.02 8.05 37.66
CA LEU A 143 -11.43 8.24 36.26
C LEU A 143 -12.86 8.81 36.12
N LYS A 144 -13.80 8.38 36.99
CA LYS A 144 -15.16 8.94 36.99
C LYS A 144 -15.24 10.37 37.53
N LYS A 145 -14.35 10.76 38.45
CA LYS A 145 -14.26 12.16 38.93
C LYS A 145 -13.76 13.13 37.85
N LYS A 146 -12.97 12.66 36.87
CA LYS A 146 -12.47 13.48 35.75
C LYS A 146 -13.43 13.65 34.58
N GLN A 147 -14.55 12.92 34.54
CA GLN A 147 -15.56 13.04 33.47
C GLN A 147 -16.76 13.93 33.82
N ASN A 148 -16.95 14.31 35.10
CA ASN A 148 -18.09 15.11 35.56
C ASN A 148 -17.74 16.57 35.94
N GLN A 149 -16.70 17.17 35.35
CA GLN A 149 -16.38 18.61 35.55
C GLN A 149 -16.38 19.44 34.25
N ASN A 150 -16.95 18.93 33.15
CA ASN A 150 -17.13 19.70 31.91
C ASN A 150 -18.52 20.32 31.75
N GLU A 151 -19.20 20.60 32.85
CA GLU A 151 -20.35 21.51 32.87
C GLU A 151 -20.16 22.53 33.99
N ASN A 152 -19.31 23.55 33.74
CA ASN A 152 -19.65 24.91 34.13
C ASN A 152 -18.64 25.98 33.69
N TYR A 153 -19.21 27.05 33.12
CA TYR A 153 -18.71 28.43 32.98
C TYR A 153 -17.51 28.74 32.07
N MET A 154 -17.87 29.40 30.95
CA MET A 154 -17.21 30.59 30.42
C MET A 154 -16.45 31.41 31.48
N THR A 155 -15.14 31.59 31.31
CA THR A 155 -14.45 32.88 31.10
C THR A 155 -12.92 32.72 31.21
N LYS A 156 -12.21 33.58 30.47
CA LYS A 156 -10.74 33.83 30.43
C LYS A 156 -10.02 33.16 29.25
N GLN A 157 -10.03 33.93 28.15
CA GLN A 157 -9.02 33.92 27.10
C GLN A 157 -7.62 34.13 27.72
N ASP A 158 -6.60 33.65 27.00
CA ASP A 158 -5.16 33.97 27.12
C ASP A 158 -4.19 32.85 27.56
N GLU A 159 -4.49 31.57 27.26
CA GLU A 159 -3.44 30.50 27.22
C GLU A 159 -3.81 29.29 26.31
N TYR A 160 -4.26 29.52 25.06
CA TYR A 160 -4.72 28.44 24.16
C TYR A 160 -4.33 28.53 22.66
N PRO A 161 -3.05 28.69 22.25
CA PRO A 161 -2.68 28.46 20.84
C PRO A 161 -1.78 27.23 20.58
N GLU A 162 -0.87 26.86 21.48
CA GLU A 162 0.21 25.91 21.14
C GLU A 162 -0.15 24.44 21.29
N THR A 163 -0.96 24.09 22.28
CA THR A 163 -1.41 22.71 22.54
C THR A 163 -2.37 22.21 21.45
N PHE A 164 -3.33 23.04 21.04
CA PHE A 164 -4.21 22.77 19.90
C PHE A 164 -3.45 22.61 18.58
N LYS A 165 -2.42 23.43 18.35
CA LYS A 165 -1.57 23.32 17.15
C LYS A 165 -0.81 22.00 17.12
N LYS A 166 -0.23 21.56 18.26
CA LYS A 166 0.51 20.29 18.36
C LYS A 166 -0.40 19.06 18.21
N GLN A 167 -1.59 19.09 18.81
CA GLN A 167 -2.55 17.99 18.69
C GLN A 167 -3.11 17.86 17.27
N LYS A 168 -3.48 18.98 16.64
CA LYS A 168 -3.89 19.01 15.24
C LYS A 168 -2.79 18.53 14.29
N GLN A 169 -1.53 18.93 14.53
CA GLN A 169 -0.39 18.45 13.75
C GLN A 169 -0.20 16.93 13.86
N ASN A 170 -0.36 16.34 15.05
CA ASN A 170 -0.28 14.89 15.23
C ASN A 170 -1.40 14.15 14.48
N ASP A 171 -2.63 14.67 14.52
CA ASP A 171 -3.75 14.08 13.77
C ASP A 171 -3.56 14.20 12.25
N ASP A 172 -3.01 15.32 11.77
CA ASP A 172 -2.68 15.51 10.36
C ASP A 172 -1.57 14.53 9.90
N HIS A 173 -0.56 14.29 10.74
CA HIS A 173 0.49 13.31 10.47
C HIS A 173 -0.03 11.86 10.40
N ILE A 174 -1.00 11.50 11.24
CA ILE A 174 -1.63 10.17 11.23
C ILE A 174 -2.39 9.95 9.91
N LYS A 175 -3.21 10.93 9.50
CA LYS A 175 -3.98 10.84 8.24
C LYS A 175 -3.06 10.72 7.01
N ILE A 176 -1.98 11.50 6.97
CA ILE A 176 -0.98 11.39 5.89
C ILE A 176 -0.34 9.99 5.87
N ALA A 177 -0.02 9.44 7.05
CA ALA A 177 0.54 8.10 7.13
C ALA A 177 -0.45 7.01 6.67
N GLU A 178 -1.73 7.17 7.00
CA GLU A 178 -2.81 6.29 6.51
C GLU A 178 -2.93 6.37 4.98
N ASP A 179 -2.97 7.56 4.38
CA ASP A 179 -3.05 7.72 2.92
C ASP A 179 -1.85 7.05 2.21
N ILE A 180 -0.64 7.24 2.75
CA ILE A 180 0.57 6.60 2.23
C ILE A 180 0.47 5.06 2.32
N LEU A 181 -0.08 4.54 3.43
CA LEU A 181 -0.28 3.11 3.60
C LEU A 181 -1.28 2.55 2.60
N HIS A 182 -2.41 3.23 2.37
CA HIS A 182 -3.41 2.80 1.37
C HIS A 182 -2.82 2.79 -0.04
N ILE A 183 -2.05 3.82 -0.40
CA ILE A 183 -1.31 3.86 -1.69
C ILE A 183 -0.33 2.68 -1.80
N ALA A 184 0.42 2.39 -0.74
CA ALA A 184 1.37 1.28 -0.74
C ALA A 184 0.68 -0.07 -0.91
N LEU A 185 -0.41 -0.32 -0.17
CA LEU A 185 -1.18 -1.57 -0.27
C LEU A 185 -1.83 -1.73 -1.64
N ALA A 186 -2.40 -0.66 -2.20
CA ALA A 186 -2.97 -0.68 -3.54
C ALA A 186 -1.90 -0.97 -4.62
N TYR A 187 -0.69 -0.44 -4.46
CA TYR A 187 0.44 -0.73 -5.33
C TYR A 187 0.88 -2.20 -5.24
N GLU A 188 1.03 -2.76 -4.03
CA GLU A 188 1.40 -4.16 -3.83
C GLU A 188 0.37 -5.12 -4.45
N ASP A 189 -0.92 -4.87 -4.22
CA ASP A 189 -1.99 -5.65 -4.83
C ASP A 189 -1.93 -5.53 -6.36
N LEU A 190 -1.72 -4.33 -6.90
CA LEU A 190 -1.65 -4.09 -8.34
C LEU A 190 -0.50 -4.89 -9.00
N ILE A 191 0.71 -4.89 -8.42
CA ILE A 191 1.86 -5.64 -8.96
C ILE A 191 1.75 -7.15 -8.76
N SER A 192 0.86 -7.61 -7.87
CA SER A 192 0.46 -9.01 -7.75
C SER A 192 -0.60 -9.43 -8.79
N GLY A 193 -1.14 -8.48 -9.56
CA GLY A 193 -2.18 -8.70 -10.56
C GLY A 193 -3.61 -8.49 -10.03
N ASN A 194 -3.78 -7.96 -8.82
CA ASN A 194 -5.08 -7.59 -8.26
C ASN A 194 -5.29 -6.07 -8.31
N ILE A 195 -6.11 -5.60 -9.24
CA ILE A 195 -6.36 -4.17 -9.45
C ILE A 195 -7.41 -3.56 -8.49
N THR A 196 -8.14 -4.38 -7.72
CA THR A 196 -9.36 -3.97 -7.01
C THR A 196 -9.11 -2.78 -6.06
N ARG A 197 -8.15 -2.90 -5.14
CA ARG A 197 -7.82 -1.80 -4.21
C ARG A 197 -7.34 -0.55 -4.93
N PHE A 198 -6.61 -0.70 -6.03
CA PHE A 198 -6.15 0.43 -6.84
C PHE A 198 -7.33 1.20 -7.45
N THR A 199 -8.36 0.48 -7.96
CA THR A 199 -9.56 1.13 -8.51
C THR A 199 -10.45 1.76 -7.45
N GLU A 200 -10.54 1.17 -6.26
CA GLU A 200 -11.24 1.78 -5.11
C GLU A 200 -10.57 3.09 -4.72
N LEU A 201 -9.25 3.08 -4.54
CA LEU A 201 -8.46 4.27 -4.20
C LEU A 201 -8.55 5.35 -5.29
N LEU A 202 -8.53 4.95 -6.56
CA LEU A 202 -8.73 5.86 -7.70
C LEU A 202 -10.10 6.55 -7.64
N LYS A 203 -11.17 5.80 -7.37
CA LYS A 203 -12.53 6.33 -7.21
C LYS A 203 -12.62 7.30 -6.04
N GLU A 204 -12.13 6.91 -4.86
CA GLU A 204 -12.09 7.77 -3.67
C GLU A 204 -11.37 9.08 -3.96
N THR A 205 -10.22 9.00 -4.63
CA THR A 205 -9.43 10.18 -5.00
C THR A 205 -10.17 11.09 -5.99
N LEU A 206 -10.81 10.52 -7.01
CA LEU A 206 -11.62 11.29 -7.96
C LEU A 206 -12.82 11.97 -7.28
N LEU A 207 -13.45 11.31 -6.31
CA LEU A 207 -14.56 11.85 -5.51
C LEU A 207 -14.16 13.03 -4.62
N THR A 208 -12.89 13.19 -4.27
CA THR A 208 -12.41 14.39 -3.57
C THR A 208 -12.41 15.65 -4.44
N ARG A 209 -12.49 15.50 -5.78
CA ARG A 209 -12.49 16.63 -6.69
C ARG A 209 -13.81 17.40 -6.60
N SER A 210 -13.73 18.69 -6.86
CA SER A 210 -14.94 19.52 -7.01
C SER A 210 -15.84 18.95 -8.10
N ARG A 211 -17.15 18.92 -7.84
CA ARG A 211 -18.18 18.60 -8.86
C ARG A 211 -18.05 19.43 -10.14
N MET A 212 -17.51 20.65 -10.04
CA MET A 212 -17.25 21.51 -11.20
C MET A 212 -16.27 20.85 -12.19
N SER A 213 -15.41 19.96 -11.70
CA SER A 213 -14.46 19.21 -12.52
C SER A 213 -15.12 18.11 -13.35
N LEU A 214 -16.38 17.72 -13.10
CA LEU A 214 -17.09 16.71 -13.92
C LEU A 214 -17.26 17.19 -15.37
N THR A 215 -17.38 18.50 -15.59
CA THR A 215 -17.52 19.09 -16.92
C THR A 215 -16.21 19.11 -17.70
N SER A 216 -15.09 19.36 -17.01
CA SER A 216 -13.78 19.65 -17.62
C SER A 216 -12.76 18.51 -17.52
N ALA A 217 -13.00 17.51 -16.68
CA ALA A 217 -12.12 16.36 -16.55
C ALA A 217 -12.03 15.59 -17.88
N ASN A 218 -10.84 15.06 -18.13
CA ASN A 218 -10.45 14.39 -19.35
C ASN A 218 -9.36 13.36 -19.04
N GLU A 219 -8.82 12.70 -20.06
CA GLU A 219 -7.78 11.69 -19.92
C GLU A 219 -6.52 12.22 -19.22
N SER A 220 -6.13 13.47 -19.44
CA SER A 220 -4.96 14.06 -18.76
C SER A 220 -5.19 14.21 -17.26
N VAL A 221 -6.41 14.57 -16.83
CA VAL A 221 -6.75 14.60 -15.39
C VAL A 221 -6.70 13.20 -14.80
N LEU A 222 -7.28 12.22 -15.49
CA LEU A 222 -7.26 10.82 -15.05
C LEU A 222 -5.83 10.28 -14.93
N GLN A 223 -4.98 10.54 -15.93
CA GLN A 223 -3.59 10.11 -15.94
C GLN A 223 -2.82 10.70 -14.76
N VAL A 224 -2.91 12.03 -14.53
CA VAL A 224 -2.25 12.67 -13.38
C VAL A 224 -2.75 12.11 -12.04
N THR A 225 -4.04 11.79 -11.93
CA THR A 225 -4.58 11.15 -10.71
C THR A 225 -4.01 9.75 -10.51
N VAL A 226 -4.02 8.89 -11.53
CA VAL A 226 -3.41 7.54 -11.48
C VAL A 226 -1.93 7.61 -11.12
N GLU A 227 -1.24 8.58 -11.69
CA GLU A 227 0.15 8.88 -11.39
C GLU A 227 0.38 9.23 -9.92
N LEU A 228 -0.46 10.08 -9.30
CA LEU A 228 -0.34 10.43 -7.88
C LEU A 228 -0.53 9.23 -6.95
N LEU A 229 -1.31 8.24 -7.36
CA LEU A 229 -1.60 7.01 -6.60
C LEU A 229 -0.56 5.90 -6.78
N LEU A 230 0.53 6.18 -7.49
CA LEU A 230 1.59 5.23 -7.72
C LEU A 230 2.92 5.80 -7.21
N PRO A 231 3.74 5.00 -6.50
CA PRO A 231 5.05 5.46 -6.06
C PRO A 231 5.91 5.90 -7.24
N SER A 232 6.46 7.11 -7.17
CA SER A 232 7.19 7.72 -8.28
C SER A 232 8.40 6.89 -8.76
N LYS A 233 9.04 6.13 -7.86
CA LYS A 233 10.16 5.22 -8.18
C LYS A 233 9.75 4.04 -9.05
N TYR A 234 8.48 3.65 -8.99
CA TYR A 234 7.96 2.43 -9.61
C TYR A 234 7.02 2.69 -10.78
N ARG A 235 6.85 3.94 -11.22
CA ARG A 235 6.00 4.27 -12.38
C ARG A 235 6.75 5.01 -13.48
N VAL A 236 6.38 4.74 -14.73
CA VAL A 236 6.82 5.48 -15.92
C VAL A 236 5.58 5.90 -16.70
N PRO A 237 5.16 7.16 -16.56
CA PRO A 237 4.09 7.71 -17.37
C PRO A 237 4.52 7.84 -18.84
N GLU A 238 3.59 7.61 -19.76
CA GLU A 238 3.79 7.71 -21.21
C GLU A 238 5.02 6.92 -21.67
N LEU A 239 5.04 5.62 -21.38
CA LEU A 239 6.15 4.76 -21.77
C LEU A 239 6.28 4.75 -23.30
N CYS A 240 7.42 5.20 -23.80
CA CYS A 240 7.67 5.32 -25.23
C CYS A 240 8.03 3.96 -25.87
N LEU A 241 7.33 3.61 -26.95
CA LEU A 241 7.46 2.34 -27.65
C LEU A 241 7.70 2.54 -29.16
N ILE A 242 8.47 1.64 -29.77
CA ILE A 242 8.50 1.44 -31.22
C ILE A 242 7.50 0.33 -31.56
N MET A 243 6.35 0.75 -32.10
CA MET A 243 5.20 -0.11 -32.44
C MET A 243 5.30 -0.75 -33.82
N ASN A 244 6.07 -0.15 -34.72
CA ASN A 244 6.39 -0.70 -36.03
C ASN A 244 7.67 -0.07 -36.58
N ALA A 245 8.79 -0.80 -36.53
CA ALA A 245 10.09 -0.29 -36.94
C ALA A 245 10.20 0.01 -38.45
N ALA A 246 9.39 -0.66 -39.28
CA ALA A 246 9.38 -0.46 -40.73
C ALA A 246 8.76 0.88 -41.16
N MET A 247 7.98 1.53 -40.28
CA MET A 247 7.33 2.79 -40.61
C MET A 247 8.24 3.98 -40.37
N SER A 248 8.06 5.05 -41.15
CA SER A 248 8.69 6.34 -40.91
C SER A 248 8.07 7.04 -39.69
N LYS A 249 8.81 8.00 -39.12
CA LYS A 249 8.34 8.81 -37.98
C LYS A 249 7.02 9.50 -38.33
N GLY A 250 6.05 9.43 -37.41
CA GLY A 250 4.71 10.01 -37.59
C GLY A 250 3.67 9.05 -38.18
N ASN A 251 4.10 7.99 -38.86
CA ASN A 251 3.19 7.03 -39.53
C ASN A 251 2.90 5.78 -38.67
N GLY A 252 2.67 5.96 -37.36
CA GLY A 252 2.41 4.85 -36.44
C GLY A 252 3.65 4.03 -36.06
N ARG A 253 4.86 4.53 -36.36
CA ARG A 253 6.13 3.95 -35.90
C ARG A 253 6.21 3.89 -34.38
N PHE A 254 5.76 4.95 -33.71
CA PHE A 254 5.82 5.10 -32.26
C PHE A 254 4.44 4.97 -31.63
N GLY A 255 4.41 4.55 -30.37
CA GLY A 255 3.24 4.55 -29.51
C GLY A 255 3.64 4.86 -28.08
N SER A 256 2.66 5.22 -27.28
CA SER A 256 2.84 5.54 -25.86
C SER A 256 1.80 4.77 -25.07
N LEU A 257 2.27 4.02 -24.08
CA LEU A 257 1.41 3.42 -23.06
C LEU A 257 1.25 4.43 -21.92
N ASP A 258 0.02 4.65 -21.44
CA ASP A 258 -0.27 5.73 -20.49
C ASP A 258 0.53 5.63 -19.19
N VAL A 259 0.56 4.45 -18.55
CA VAL A 259 1.40 4.23 -17.37
C VAL A 259 1.98 2.83 -17.36
N PHE A 260 3.30 2.74 -17.18
CA PHE A 260 4.00 1.48 -16.94
C PHE A 260 4.46 1.41 -15.47
N VAL A 261 4.09 0.34 -14.76
CA VAL A 261 4.43 0.13 -13.35
C VAL A 261 5.43 -1.01 -13.22
N LEU A 262 6.46 -0.78 -12.41
CA LEU A 262 7.53 -1.69 -12.07
C LEU A 262 7.24 -2.33 -10.72
N GLY A 263 7.47 -3.62 -10.57
CA GLY A 263 7.27 -4.34 -9.32
C GLY A 263 7.76 -5.79 -9.43
N GLU A 264 7.18 -6.68 -8.64
CA GLU A 264 7.36 -8.13 -8.82
C GLU A 264 6.89 -8.56 -10.20
N SER A 265 5.67 -8.17 -10.59
CA SER A 265 5.22 -8.17 -11.99
C SER A 265 5.30 -6.76 -12.58
N TYR A 266 5.39 -6.68 -13.91
CA TYR A 266 5.30 -5.43 -14.65
C TYR A 266 3.85 -5.18 -15.06
N ILE A 267 3.33 -3.99 -14.78
CA ILE A 267 1.93 -3.65 -15.09
C ILE A 267 1.88 -2.60 -16.19
N SER A 268 1.13 -2.89 -17.24
CA SER A 268 0.81 -1.94 -18.30
C SER A 268 -0.61 -1.43 -18.08
N ILE A 269 -0.77 -0.12 -17.92
CA ILE A 269 -2.07 0.52 -17.71
C ILE A 269 -2.35 1.43 -18.91
N GLU A 270 -3.48 1.16 -19.57
CA GLU A 270 -4.09 2.06 -20.54
C GLU A 270 -5.33 2.68 -19.91
N LEU A 271 -5.47 3.99 -20.05
CA LEU A 271 -6.49 4.79 -19.39
C LEU A 271 -7.45 5.37 -20.41
N LYS A 272 -8.72 5.42 -20.01
CA LYS A 272 -9.72 6.14 -20.77
C LYS A 272 -10.68 6.86 -19.85
N TYR A 273 -10.90 8.13 -20.15
CA TYR A 273 -11.90 8.94 -19.47
C TYR A 273 -13.09 9.19 -20.39
N ILE A 274 -14.30 8.98 -19.87
CA ILE A 274 -15.56 9.25 -20.55
C ILE A 274 -16.25 10.41 -19.82
N PRO A 275 -16.20 11.63 -20.38
CA PRO A 275 -16.91 12.77 -19.82
C PRO A 275 -18.42 12.55 -19.83
N LEU A 276 -19.08 12.87 -18.73
CA LEU A 276 -20.54 12.75 -18.59
C LEU A 276 -21.28 13.58 -19.64
N THR A 277 -20.74 14.76 -20.01
CA THR A 277 -21.28 15.61 -21.08
C THR A 277 -21.41 14.88 -22.42
N GLY A 278 -20.52 13.93 -22.71
CA GLY A 278 -20.58 13.09 -23.92
C GLY A 278 -21.65 12.01 -23.89
N LEU A 279 -22.06 11.55 -22.69
CA LEU A 279 -23.15 10.57 -22.52
C LEU A 279 -24.52 11.23 -22.57
N VAL A 280 -24.62 12.42 -21.97
CA VAL A 280 -25.88 13.15 -21.83
C VAL A 280 -26.44 13.63 -23.18
N SER A 281 -25.56 13.92 -24.14
CA SER A 281 -25.94 14.34 -25.49
C SER A 281 -26.84 13.34 -26.25
N ASN A 282 -27.03 12.13 -25.71
CA ASN A 282 -27.83 11.06 -26.27
C ASN A 282 -29.15 10.79 -25.52
N ILE A 283 -29.41 11.45 -24.38
CA ILE A 283 -30.68 11.29 -23.65
C ILE A 283 -31.83 12.04 -24.34
N ASN A 284 -31.54 13.18 -25.00
CA ASN A 284 -32.58 14.08 -25.56
C ASN A 284 -32.51 14.33 -27.08
N GLY A 285 -31.62 13.67 -27.84
CA GLY A 285 -31.57 13.74 -29.32
C GLY A 285 -31.23 15.10 -29.96
N LYS A 286 -31.28 16.20 -29.20
CA LYS A 286 -30.82 17.55 -29.55
C LYS A 286 -30.13 18.16 -28.32
N GLN A 287 -28.86 18.56 -28.46
CA GLN A 287 -28.23 19.44 -27.47
C GLN A 287 -28.86 20.82 -27.60
N THR A 288 -29.76 21.17 -26.67
CA THR A 288 -30.28 22.54 -26.54
C THR A 288 -29.82 23.21 -25.24
N LYS A 289 -29.26 22.46 -24.28
CA LYS A 289 -28.83 22.99 -22.98
C LYS A 289 -27.53 22.31 -22.52
N ASP A 290 -26.56 23.12 -22.10
CA ASP A 290 -25.38 22.65 -21.37
C ASP A 290 -25.80 22.15 -19.98
N PHE A 291 -25.28 21.00 -19.58
CA PHE A 291 -25.56 20.43 -18.27
C PHE A 291 -24.75 21.16 -17.21
N ASN A 292 -25.44 21.66 -16.19
CA ASN A 292 -24.78 22.29 -15.06
C ASN A 292 -24.14 21.24 -14.14
N ALA A 293 -23.27 21.68 -13.23
CA ALA A 293 -22.52 20.79 -12.35
C ALA A 293 -23.40 19.96 -11.38
N ASN A 294 -24.61 20.41 -11.06
CA ASN A 294 -25.55 19.63 -10.23
C ASN A 294 -26.15 18.49 -11.05
N GLU A 295 -26.64 18.80 -12.25
CA GLU A 295 -27.23 17.80 -13.16
C GLU A 295 -26.18 16.72 -13.52
N LEU A 296 -24.90 17.10 -13.72
CA LEU A 296 -23.82 16.13 -13.94
C LEU A 296 -23.51 15.29 -12.70
N LYS A 297 -23.55 15.87 -11.50
CA LYS A 297 -23.34 15.14 -10.24
C LYS A 297 -24.45 14.08 -10.05
N GLU A 298 -25.70 14.47 -10.27
CA GLU A 298 -26.84 13.54 -10.18
C GLU A 298 -26.70 12.40 -11.19
N LEU A 299 -26.29 12.70 -12.43
CA LEU A 299 -26.01 11.65 -13.41
C LEU A 299 -24.87 10.72 -12.95
N ASP A 300 -23.77 11.24 -12.42
CA ASP A 300 -22.66 10.43 -11.91
C ASP A 300 -23.14 9.44 -10.82
N GLU A 301 -24.03 9.89 -9.93
CA GLU A 301 -24.64 9.07 -8.86
C GLU A 301 -25.65 8.04 -9.39
N ILE A 302 -26.36 8.34 -10.46
CA ILE A 302 -27.25 7.39 -11.15
C ILE A 302 -26.43 6.30 -11.83
N LEU A 303 -25.37 6.68 -12.55
CA LEU A 303 -24.51 5.75 -13.29
C LEU A 303 -23.80 4.77 -12.36
N GLU A 304 -23.44 5.19 -11.15
CA GLU A 304 -22.83 4.32 -10.12
C GLU A 304 -23.71 3.12 -9.74
N LYS A 305 -25.04 3.27 -9.86
CA LYS A 305 -26.02 2.24 -9.51
C LYS A 305 -26.47 1.40 -10.71
N GLU A 306 -26.04 1.77 -11.91
CA GLU A 306 -26.42 1.09 -13.14
C GLU A 306 -25.59 -0.18 -13.31
N GLU A 307 -26.24 -1.28 -13.71
CA GLU A 307 -25.51 -2.50 -13.98
C GLU A 307 -24.57 -2.32 -15.18
N GLU A 308 -23.41 -2.97 -15.11
CA GLU A 308 -22.35 -2.82 -16.09
C GLU A 308 -22.84 -3.12 -17.51
N GLU A 309 -23.72 -4.11 -17.71
CA GLU A 309 -24.25 -4.47 -19.03
C GLU A 309 -24.98 -3.29 -19.71
N PHE A 310 -25.79 -2.53 -18.96
CA PHE A 310 -26.51 -1.37 -19.51
C PHE A 310 -25.56 -0.20 -19.74
N LEU A 311 -24.65 0.04 -18.80
CA LEU A 311 -23.63 1.07 -18.90
C LEU A 311 -22.78 0.89 -20.16
N LEU A 312 -22.35 -0.34 -20.46
CA LEU A 312 -21.57 -0.68 -21.64
C LEU A 312 -22.29 -0.36 -22.96
N LYS A 313 -23.63 -0.47 -22.98
CA LYS A 313 -24.48 -0.17 -24.13
C LYS A 313 -24.76 1.33 -24.30
N ARG A 314 -24.44 2.18 -23.31
CA ARG A 314 -24.69 3.62 -23.40
C ARG A 314 -23.94 4.24 -24.57
N GLN A 315 -24.66 5.07 -25.30
CA GLN A 315 -24.11 5.84 -26.41
C GLN A 315 -23.24 6.97 -25.87
N TYR A 316 -22.07 7.15 -26.46
CA TYR A 316 -21.11 8.18 -26.13
C TYR A 316 -20.77 8.98 -27.38
N LYS A 317 -20.94 10.30 -27.29
CA LYS A 317 -20.59 11.24 -28.36
C LYS A 317 -19.34 12.01 -28.00
N TYR A 318 -18.39 12.10 -28.93
CA TYR A 318 -17.14 12.82 -28.73
C TYR A 318 -16.72 13.58 -29.98
N TYR A 319 -15.97 14.66 -29.78
CA TYR A 319 -15.41 15.43 -30.89
C TYR A 319 -14.15 14.77 -31.42
N ASN A 320 -14.16 14.32 -32.68
CA ASN A 320 -12.98 13.78 -33.33
C ASN A 320 -12.21 14.90 -34.02
N LYS A 321 -11.11 15.37 -33.41
CA LYS A 321 -10.28 16.46 -33.95
C LYS A 321 -9.76 16.18 -35.37
N LYS A 322 -9.35 14.93 -35.67
CA LYS A 322 -8.82 14.55 -37.00
C LYS A 322 -9.86 14.64 -38.11
N ALA A 323 -11.09 14.20 -37.81
CA ALA A 323 -12.20 14.22 -38.76
C ALA A 323 -13.02 15.52 -38.69
N ASN A 324 -12.64 16.45 -37.80
CA ASN A 324 -13.32 17.70 -37.51
C ASN A 324 -14.85 17.56 -37.34
N LYS A 325 -15.29 16.49 -36.68
CA LYS A 325 -16.72 16.20 -36.49
C LYS A 325 -16.98 15.41 -35.22
N TYR A 326 -18.20 15.54 -34.71
CA TYR A 326 -18.67 14.64 -33.66
C TYR A 326 -18.86 13.23 -34.21
N LYS A 327 -18.39 12.25 -33.44
CA LYS A 327 -18.63 10.83 -33.67
C LYS A 327 -19.39 10.24 -32.49
N GLN A 328 -20.13 9.19 -32.77
CA GLN A 328 -20.88 8.42 -31.79
C GLN A 328 -20.30 6.99 -31.76
N THR A 329 -20.28 6.39 -30.58
CA THR A 329 -19.77 5.04 -30.28
C THR A 329 -20.43 4.56 -28.99
N THR A 330 -20.17 3.33 -28.54
CA THR A 330 -20.60 2.86 -27.22
C THR A 330 -19.42 2.77 -26.25
N ILE A 331 -19.70 2.75 -24.94
CA ILE A 331 -18.65 2.50 -23.92
C ILE A 331 -17.96 1.15 -24.20
N ASN A 332 -18.74 0.13 -24.61
CA ASN A 332 -18.21 -1.18 -24.97
C ASN A 332 -17.18 -1.13 -26.10
N GLU A 333 -17.48 -0.41 -27.19
CA GLU A 333 -16.55 -0.26 -28.34
C GLU A 333 -15.23 0.44 -27.98
N ILE A 334 -15.21 1.21 -26.89
CA ILE A 334 -14.02 1.88 -26.39
C ILE A 334 -13.12 0.90 -25.63
N LEU A 335 -13.71 -0.01 -24.83
CA LEU A 335 -12.99 -1.01 -24.03
C LEU A 335 -12.17 -1.99 -24.89
N TYR A 336 -12.60 -2.30 -26.11
CA TYR A 336 -11.96 -3.30 -26.96
C TYR A 336 -10.71 -2.81 -27.72
N LYS A 337 -10.11 -1.67 -27.34
CA LYS A 337 -8.96 -1.11 -28.07
C LYS A 337 -7.61 -1.38 -27.42
N GLY A 338 -6.79 -2.15 -28.12
CA GLY A 338 -5.37 -1.84 -28.36
C GLY A 338 -4.31 -2.25 -27.33
N ILE A 339 -4.63 -2.42 -26.04
CA ILE A 339 -3.57 -2.64 -25.01
C ILE A 339 -2.77 -3.94 -25.21
N ARG A 340 -3.39 -5.00 -25.77
CA ARG A 340 -2.70 -6.27 -26.06
C ARG A 340 -1.45 -6.06 -26.92
N ARG A 341 -1.51 -5.15 -27.88
CA ARG A 341 -0.38 -4.82 -28.77
C ARG A 341 0.76 -4.16 -28.00
N TYR A 342 0.49 -3.32 -27.01
CA TYR A 342 1.53 -2.69 -26.20
C TYR A 342 2.30 -3.72 -25.39
N ILE A 343 1.59 -4.64 -24.73
CA ILE A 343 2.20 -5.73 -23.95
C ILE A 343 3.08 -6.61 -24.84
N GLU A 344 2.60 -6.92 -26.04
CA GLU A 344 3.38 -7.69 -27.01
C GLU A 344 4.67 -6.99 -27.43
N VAL A 345 4.65 -5.67 -27.57
CA VAL A 345 5.81 -4.85 -27.91
C VAL A 345 6.77 -4.75 -26.72
N ILE A 346 6.26 -4.47 -25.52
CA ILE A 346 7.08 -4.35 -24.31
C ILE A 346 7.85 -5.65 -24.05
N ALA A 347 7.19 -6.81 -24.19
CA ALA A 347 7.80 -8.13 -24.02
C ALA A 347 8.98 -8.42 -24.98
N LYS A 348 9.15 -7.65 -26.06
CA LYS A 348 10.33 -7.74 -26.96
C LYS A 348 11.57 -7.06 -26.39
N GLY A 349 11.47 -6.36 -25.27
CA GLY A 349 12.59 -5.71 -24.60
C GLY A 349 12.99 -4.38 -25.23
N GLN A 350 14.29 -4.10 -25.27
CA GLN A 350 14.83 -2.84 -25.77
C GLN A 350 14.68 -2.75 -27.29
N ALA A 351 14.04 -1.67 -27.77
CA ALA A 351 14.00 -1.38 -29.19
C ALA A 351 15.36 -0.86 -29.70
N ASN A 352 15.66 -1.19 -30.95
CA ASN A 352 16.73 -0.57 -31.74
C ASN A 352 16.14 0.09 -33.01
N LYS A 353 16.98 0.56 -33.94
CA LYS A 353 16.51 1.27 -35.15
C LYS A 353 15.54 0.47 -36.00
N ASP A 354 15.66 -0.86 -35.98
CA ASP A 354 14.97 -1.78 -36.90
C ASP A 354 14.09 -2.80 -36.17
N SER A 355 13.95 -2.69 -34.85
CA SER A 355 13.13 -3.59 -34.02
C SER A 355 12.09 -2.87 -33.19
N MET A 356 11.00 -3.58 -32.94
CA MET A 356 9.95 -3.15 -32.02
C MET A 356 10.38 -3.41 -30.58
N GLY A 357 9.95 -2.55 -29.67
CA GLY A 357 10.24 -2.68 -28.25
C GLY A 357 10.08 -1.36 -27.51
N VAL A 358 10.63 -1.30 -26.31
CA VAL A 358 10.69 -0.09 -25.49
C VAL A 358 11.84 0.80 -25.96
N CYS A 359 11.56 2.09 -26.22
CA CYS A 359 12.57 3.09 -26.60
C CYS A 359 12.68 4.25 -25.60
N ASP A 360 12.19 4.05 -24.38
CA ASP A 360 12.17 5.07 -23.33
C ASP A 360 13.51 5.17 -22.60
N LYS A 361 14.14 6.36 -22.65
CA LYS A 361 15.43 6.64 -22.02
C LYS A 361 15.43 6.59 -20.48
N ARG A 362 14.24 6.57 -19.85
CA ARG A 362 14.09 6.48 -18.39
C ARG A 362 14.17 5.05 -17.89
N ILE A 363 14.08 4.06 -18.79
CA ILE A 363 14.12 2.64 -18.47
C ILE A 363 15.42 2.03 -19.00
N LYS A 364 16.12 1.32 -18.12
CA LYS A 364 17.17 0.37 -18.48
C LYS A 364 16.58 -1.03 -18.55
N ILE A 365 16.89 -1.76 -19.62
CA ILE A 365 16.41 -3.12 -19.86
C ILE A 365 17.61 -4.06 -19.88
N ILE A 366 17.55 -5.13 -19.09
CA ILE A 366 18.57 -6.18 -19.06
C ILE A 366 17.90 -7.55 -19.16
N ASN A 367 18.63 -8.55 -19.66
CA ASN A 367 18.15 -9.93 -19.66
C ASN A 367 17.96 -10.43 -18.22
N SER A 368 16.92 -11.21 -17.99
CA SER A 368 16.62 -11.83 -16.70
C SER A 368 15.91 -13.15 -16.88
N ASN A 369 15.69 -13.85 -15.76
CA ASN A 369 14.71 -14.93 -15.72
C ASN A 369 13.33 -14.41 -16.16
N PRO A 370 12.47 -15.29 -16.71
CA PRO A 370 11.12 -14.93 -17.10
C PRO A 370 10.37 -14.25 -15.95
N ASN A 371 9.73 -13.14 -16.27
CA ASN A 371 8.86 -12.40 -15.35
C ASN A 371 7.53 -12.09 -16.04
N LYS A 372 6.55 -11.64 -15.25
CA LYS A 372 5.18 -11.39 -15.68
C LYS A 372 4.99 -9.96 -16.15
N LEU A 373 4.27 -9.80 -17.25
CA LEU A 373 3.76 -8.55 -17.77
C LEU A 373 2.24 -8.65 -17.85
N ILE A 374 1.54 -7.85 -17.04
CA ILE A 374 0.08 -7.87 -16.92
C ILE A 374 -0.46 -6.55 -17.48
N GLY A 375 -1.55 -6.62 -18.23
CA GLY A 375 -2.20 -5.44 -18.77
C GLY A 375 -3.56 -5.16 -18.15
N PHE A 376 -3.80 -3.90 -17.79
CA PHE A 376 -5.10 -3.39 -17.40
C PHE A 376 -5.53 -2.24 -18.29
N PHE A 377 -6.76 -2.34 -18.80
CA PHE A 377 -7.45 -1.23 -19.43
C PHE A 377 -8.47 -0.68 -18.45
N ILE A 378 -8.35 0.59 -18.07
CA ILE A 378 -9.21 1.24 -17.06
C ILE A 378 -10.02 2.34 -17.76
N VAL A 379 -11.34 2.21 -17.72
CA VAL A 379 -12.29 3.24 -18.14
C VAL A 379 -12.91 3.88 -16.93
N VAL A 380 -12.82 5.20 -16.84
CA VAL A 380 -13.50 6.00 -15.85
C VAL A 380 -14.60 6.80 -16.53
N VAL A 381 -15.83 6.65 -16.04
CA VAL A 381 -17.01 7.39 -16.49
C VAL A 381 -17.42 8.34 -15.37
N GLY A 382 -17.34 9.65 -15.62
CA GLY A 382 -17.49 10.63 -14.54
C GLY A 382 -16.42 10.44 -13.46
N PHE A 383 -16.81 10.42 -12.18
CA PHE A 383 -15.87 10.14 -11.08
C PHE A 383 -16.19 8.87 -10.31
N ARG A 384 -17.41 8.35 -10.42
CA ARG A 384 -17.87 7.22 -9.60
C ARG A 384 -17.71 5.87 -10.26
N GLN A 385 -17.85 5.81 -11.58
CA GLN A 385 -17.97 4.56 -12.29
C GLN A 385 -16.66 4.19 -12.97
N ILE A 386 -16.03 3.12 -12.49
CA ILE A 386 -14.76 2.60 -13.00
C ILE A 386 -14.97 1.19 -13.52
N ILE A 387 -14.73 0.99 -14.81
CA ILE A 387 -14.77 -0.32 -15.46
C ILE A 387 -13.35 -0.68 -15.83
N TRP A 388 -12.91 -1.89 -15.51
CA TRP A 388 -11.60 -2.37 -15.92
C TRP A 388 -11.67 -3.74 -16.55
N ARG A 389 -10.68 -4.05 -17.39
CA ARG A 389 -10.45 -5.38 -17.97
C ARG A 389 -8.97 -5.72 -17.88
N SER A 390 -8.67 -6.95 -17.49
CA SER A 390 -7.34 -7.52 -17.69
C SER A 390 -7.24 -8.09 -19.09
N VAL A 391 -6.14 -7.83 -19.79
CA VAL A 391 -5.85 -8.43 -21.10
C VAL A 391 -4.94 -9.65 -21.02
N GLY A 392 -4.78 -10.19 -19.80
CA GLY A 392 -4.02 -11.40 -19.52
C GLY A 392 -2.57 -11.14 -19.17
N GLU A 393 -1.90 -12.23 -18.80
CA GLU A 393 -0.48 -12.29 -18.45
C GLU A 393 0.35 -12.67 -19.69
N LYS A 394 1.46 -11.97 -19.89
CA LYS A 394 2.50 -12.33 -20.86
C LYS A 394 3.84 -12.46 -20.16
N LEU A 395 4.64 -13.45 -20.55
CA LEU A 395 6.00 -13.60 -20.04
C LEU A 395 6.97 -12.66 -20.78
N THR A 396 7.94 -12.14 -20.05
CA THR A 396 9.07 -11.37 -20.58
C THR A 396 10.37 -11.87 -19.98
N ASN A 397 11.42 -11.99 -20.80
CA ASN A 397 12.76 -12.42 -20.35
C ASN A 397 13.65 -11.22 -20.00
N TYR A 398 13.02 -10.10 -19.67
CA TYR A 398 13.69 -8.83 -19.43
C TYR A 398 13.29 -8.27 -18.06
N LYS A 399 14.29 -7.68 -17.40
CA LYS A 399 14.10 -6.85 -16.22
C LYS A 399 14.15 -5.39 -16.62
N TYR A 400 13.09 -4.66 -16.28
CA TYR A 400 12.97 -3.22 -16.52
C TYR A 400 13.30 -2.46 -15.23
N ILE A 401 14.20 -1.49 -15.34
CA ILE A 401 14.71 -0.73 -14.20
C ILE A 401 14.58 0.75 -14.53
N LYS A 402 13.86 1.52 -13.72
CA LYS A 402 13.83 2.97 -13.84
C LYS A 402 15.15 3.57 -13.38
N ILE A 403 15.76 4.41 -14.21
CA ILE A 403 17.08 5.02 -13.96
C ILE A 403 17.05 6.54 -13.87
N LYS A 404 15.89 7.17 -14.11
CA LYS A 404 15.70 8.63 -14.05
C LYS A 404 14.38 8.97 -13.41
#